data_AF-A0A4Z2DYK5-F1
#
_entry.id   AF-A0A4Z2DYK5-F1
#
_cell.length_a   1.000
_cell.length_b   1.000
_cell.length_c   1.000
_cell.angle_alpha   90.00
_cell.angle_beta   90.00
_cell.angle_gamma   90.00
#
_symmetry.space_group_name_H-M   'P 1'
#
loop_
_entity.id
_entity.type
_entity.pdbx_description
1 polymer ?
#
loop_
_entity_poly.entity_id
_entity_poly.type
_entity_poly.pdbx_seq_one_letter_code
_entity_poly.pdbx_strand_id
1 'polypeptide(L)'
;MERWRDEEMKRWRDEEMERWRDGEMEGWQHNDARMNLAIALSSARYGAAVANYTEVVRLLKATDPQGGEEQVCGARCRDVLTGREFDVKAKCVINATGPFTDSLRKMDRRETQNICQPSAGVHIVIPGYYR
;
A
#
# COMPACT_ATOMS: atom_id res chain seq x y z
N MET A 1 -13.84 11.52 -23.77
CA MET A 1 -12.83 12.38 -23.11
C MET A 1 -13.56 13.66 -22.73
N GLU A 2 -14.26 13.62 -21.60
CA GLU A 2 -15.11 14.73 -21.17
C GLU A 2 -14.24 15.72 -20.41
N ARG A 3 -14.14 16.92 -20.98
CA ARG A 3 -13.29 18.01 -20.50
C ARG A 3 -14.00 18.67 -19.32
N TRP A 4 -13.47 18.49 -18.12
CA TRP A 4 -13.98 19.15 -16.92
C TRP A 4 -13.82 20.67 -17.09
N ARG A 5 -14.88 21.44 -16.75
CA ARG A 5 -14.87 22.90 -16.76
C ARG A 5 -14.33 23.38 -15.42
N ASP A 6 -13.36 24.29 -15.46
CA ASP A 6 -12.60 24.85 -14.33
C ASP A 6 -13.44 25.64 -13.29
N GLU A 7 -14.77 25.64 -13.38
CA GLU A 7 -15.64 26.46 -12.53
C GLU A 7 -16.18 25.74 -11.27
N GLU A 8 -15.95 24.44 -11.09
CA GLU A 8 -16.25 23.72 -9.83
C GLU A 8 -15.10 23.77 -8.81
N MET A 9 -13.94 24.33 -9.18
CA MET A 9 -12.92 24.74 -8.21
C MET A 9 -13.16 26.20 -7.81
N LYS A 10 -14.14 26.45 -6.94
CA LYS A 10 -14.19 27.70 -6.20
C LYS A 10 -12.98 27.77 -5.27
N ARG A 11 -11.90 28.34 -5.79
CA ARG A 11 -11.09 29.41 -5.19
C ARG A 11 -11.06 29.42 -3.66
N TRP A 12 -10.20 28.60 -3.09
CA TRP A 12 -9.73 28.80 -1.72
C TRP A 12 -8.61 29.82 -1.82
N ARG A 13 -8.79 31.00 -1.23
CA ARG A 13 -7.69 31.98 -1.13
C ARG A 13 -6.73 31.52 -0.03
N ASP A 14 -5.43 31.77 -0.18
CA ASP A 14 -4.42 31.42 0.82
C ASP A 14 -4.70 32.01 2.22
N GLU A 15 -5.59 33.01 2.30
CA GLU A 15 -6.07 33.63 3.54
C GLU A 15 -7.25 32.90 4.22
N GLU A 16 -7.87 31.89 3.58
CA GLU A 16 -8.92 31.01 4.16
C GLU A 16 -8.34 29.71 4.75
N MET A 17 -7.02 29.53 4.73
CA MET A 17 -6.36 28.60 5.65
C MET A 17 -6.36 29.24 7.03
N GLU A 18 -7.51 29.18 7.72
CA GLU A 18 -7.56 29.48 9.14
C GLU A 18 -6.43 28.70 9.81
N ARG A 19 -5.58 29.44 10.52
CA ARG A 19 -4.61 28.89 11.44
C ARG A 19 -5.41 28.21 12.54
N TRP A 20 -5.77 26.95 12.32
CA TRP A 20 -6.46 26.10 13.30
C TRP A 20 -5.74 26.27 14.63
N ARG A 21 -6.42 26.87 15.61
CA ARG A 21 -5.87 26.99 16.96
C ARG A 21 -5.64 25.58 17.49
N ASP A 22 -4.53 25.38 18.21
CA ASP A 22 -4.25 24.16 18.95
C ASP A 22 -5.49 23.82 19.80
N GLY A 23 -6.34 22.90 19.32
CA GLY A 23 -7.65 22.58 19.90
C GLY A 23 -8.78 22.30 18.88
N GLU A 24 -8.74 22.86 17.67
CA GLU A 24 -9.84 22.65 16.68
C GLU A 24 -9.67 21.37 15.83
N MET A 25 -8.58 20.61 16.03
CA MET A 25 -8.41 19.24 15.53
C MET A 25 -8.94 18.15 16.50
N GLU A 26 -9.56 18.55 17.62
CA GLU A 26 -10.10 17.62 18.60
C GLU A 26 -11.35 16.90 18.09
N GLY A 27 -11.18 15.72 17.48
CA GLY A 27 -12.31 14.81 17.25
C GLY A 27 -12.25 13.89 16.04
N TRP A 28 -11.22 14.00 15.19
CA TRP A 28 -11.13 13.13 14.02
C TRP A 28 -10.72 11.72 14.41
N GLN A 29 -11.70 10.82 14.46
CA GLN A 29 -11.50 9.39 14.66
C GLN A 29 -11.35 8.70 13.29
N HIS A 30 -10.32 7.87 13.17
CA HIS A 30 -10.02 7.14 11.95
C HIS A 30 -10.19 5.63 12.17
N ASN A 31 -10.91 4.96 11.27
CA ASN A 31 -10.95 3.50 11.23
C ASN A 31 -10.06 3.02 10.08
N ASP A 32 -8.82 2.69 10.43
CA ASP A 32 -7.77 2.24 9.52
C ASP A 32 -8.15 1.00 8.71
N ALA A 33 -8.72 -0.03 9.38
CA ALA A 33 -9.12 -1.27 8.74
C ALA A 33 -10.20 -1.04 7.67
N ARG A 34 -11.22 -0.22 7.98
CA ARG A 34 -12.29 0.10 7.02
C ARG A 34 -11.78 0.99 5.88
N MET A 35 -10.86 1.91 6.14
CA MET A 35 -10.25 2.71 5.09
C MET A 35 -9.50 1.81 4.09
N ASN A 36 -8.66 0.91 4.58
CA ASN A 36 -7.89 -0.02 3.73
C ASN A 36 -8.81 -0.90 2.87
N LEU A 37 -9.88 -1.43 3.47
CA LEU A 37 -10.88 -2.21 2.74
C LEU A 37 -11.59 -1.36 1.67
N ALA A 38 -11.97 -0.12 2.00
CA ALA A 38 -12.62 0.78 1.06
C ALA A 38 -11.73 1.08 -0.16
N ILE A 39 -10.42 1.28 0.04
CA ILE A 39 -9.45 1.46 -1.05
C ILE A 39 -9.40 0.23 -1.96
N ALA A 40 -9.28 -0.96 -1.37
CA ALA A 40 -9.22 -2.23 -2.12
C ALA A 40 -10.52 -2.52 -2.90
N LEU A 41 -11.68 -2.27 -2.31
CA LEU A 41 -12.97 -2.45 -3.00
C LEU A 41 -13.16 -1.41 -4.10
N SER A 42 -12.70 -0.17 -3.89
CA SER A 42 -12.76 0.87 -4.91
C SER A 42 -11.89 0.52 -6.11
N SER A 43 -10.66 0.04 -5.90
CA SER A 43 -9.80 -0.38 -7.02
C SER A 43 -10.40 -1.55 -7.79
N ALA A 44 -10.99 -2.54 -7.10
CA ALA A 44 -11.70 -3.64 -7.74
C ALA A 44 -12.88 -3.14 -8.58
N ARG A 45 -13.65 -2.16 -8.09
CA ARG A 45 -14.74 -1.50 -8.84
C ARG A 45 -14.27 -0.85 -10.14
N TYR A 46 -13.03 -0.35 -10.17
CA TYR A 46 -12.40 0.23 -11.37
C TYR A 46 -11.62 -0.79 -12.21
N GLY A 47 -11.77 -2.09 -11.95
CA GLY A 47 -11.24 -3.17 -12.79
C GLY A 47 -9.88 -3.72 -12.37
N ALA A 48 -9.35 -3.35 -11.20
CA ALA A 48 -8.15 -3.99 -10.66
C ALA A 48 -8.46 -5.43 -10.21
N ALA A 49 -7.54 -6.35 -10.47
CA ALA A 49 -7.54 -7.65 -9.81
C ALA A 49 -6.98 -7.50 -8.39
N VAL A 50 -7.76 -7.89 -7.38
CA VAL A 50 -7.38 -7.81 -5.96
C VAL A 50 -7.49 -9.19 -5.35
N ALA A 51 -6.44 -9.65 -4.67
CA ALA A 51 -6.41 -10.93 -4.00
C ALA A 51 -5.78 -10.78 -2.61
N ASN A 52 -6.48 -11.25 -1.58
CA ASN A 52 -5.93 -11.48 -0.25
C ASN A 52 -5.41 -12.92 -0.15
N TYR A 53 -4.78 -13.26 0.98
CA TYR A 53 -4.22 -14.60 1.21
C TYR A 53 -3.30 -15.08 0.06
N THR A 54 -2.62 -14.13 -0.59
CA THR A 54 -1.76 -14.38 -1.74
C THR A 54 -0.38 -13.83 -1.41
N GLU A 55 0.54 -14.72 -1.05
CA GLU A 55 1.87 -14.38 -0.58
C GLU A 55 2.87 -14.37 -1.74
N VAL A 56 3.69 -13.32 -1.87
CA VAL A 56 4.82 -13.33 -2.79
C VAL A 56 5.95 -14.16 -2.20
N VAL A 57 6.31 -15.26 -2.86
CA VAL A 57 7.36 -16.18 -2.39
C VAL A 57 8.66 -16.05 -3.19
N ARG A 58 8.59 -15.49 -4.40
CA ARG A 58 9.75 -15.22 -5.25
C ARG A 58 9.46 -14.09 -6.22
N LEU A 59 10.44 -13.24 -6.51
CA LEU A 59 10.37 -12.29 -7.62
C LEU A 59 10.79 -12.97 -8.93
N LEU A 60 10.03 -12.73 -9.99
CA LEU A 60 10.38 -13.18 -11.34
C LEU A 60 11.26 -12.12 -11.97
N LYS A 61 12.39 -12.54 -12.57
CA LYS A 61 13.33 -11.64 -13.24
C LYS A 61 13.58 -12.08 -14.67
N ALA A 62 13.90 -11.12 -15.53
CA ALA A 62 14.33 -11.36 -16.89
C ALA A 62 15.49 -10.41 -17.23
N THR A 63 16.44 -10.91 -18.01
CA THR A 63 17.53 -10.10 -18.57
C THR A 63 17.00 -9.27 -19.73
N ASP A 64 17.43 -8.01 -19.82
CA ASP A 64 17.13 -7.17 -20.99
C ASP A 64 17.73 -7.78 -22.26
N PRO A 65 16.96 -7.94 -23.36
CA PRO A 65 17.46 -8.42 -24.64
C PRO A 65 18.67 -7.66 -25.20
N GLN A 66 18.89 -6.41 -24.77
CA GLN A 66 20.04 -5.59 -25.20
C GLN A 66 21.33 -5.86 -24.41
N GLY A 67 21.31 -6.82 -23.46
CA GLY A 67 22.43 -7.10 -22.58
C GLY A 67 22.46 -6.10 -21.41
N GLY A 68 21.95 -6.52 -20.26
CA GLY A 68 21.86 -5.67 -19.08
C GLY A 68 21.57 -6.47 -17.80
N GLU A 69 21.40 -5.76 -16.70
CA GLU A 69 21.04 -6.36 -15.40
C GLU A 69 19.68 -7.06 -15.46
N GLU A 70 19.49 -8.07 -14.61
CA GLU A 70 18.19 -8.70 -14.42
C GLU A 70 17.17 -7.69 -13.85
N GLN A 71 16.02 -7.57 -14.51
CA GLN A 71 14.93 -6.71 -14.08
C GLN A 71 13.74 -7.53 -13.60
N VAL A 72 13.07 -7.05 -12.56
CA VAL A 72 11.85 -7.68 -12.04
C VAL A 72 10.72 -7.54 -13.06
N CYS A 73 10.13 -8.67 -13.45
CA CYS A 73 9.05 -8.76 -14.45
C CYS A 73 7.79 -9.46 -13.91
N GLY A 74 7.70 -9.65 -12.59
CA GLY A 74 6.58 -10.29 -11.94
C GLY A 74 6.92 -10.92 -10.60
N ALA A 75 6.04 -11.78 -10.12
CA ALA A 75 6.19 -12.53 -8.88
C ALA A 75 5.60 -13.93 -8.99
N ARG A 76 6.23 -14.90 -8.32
CA ARG A 76 5.59 -16.15 -7.94
C ARG A 76 4.80 -15.90 -6.66
N CYS A 77 3.51 -16.18 -6.74
CA CYS A 77 2.57 -16.04 -5.64
C CYS A 77 2.13 -17.41 -5.15
N ARG A 78 1.82 -17.51 -3.86
CA ARG A 78 1.21 -18.68 -3.23
C ARG A 78 -0.14 -18.28 -2.64
N ASP A 79 -1.18 -18.98 -3.04
CA ASP A 79 -2.45 -18.99 -2.31
C ASP A 79 -2.23 -19.74 -1.00
N VAL A 80 -2.27 -19.02 0.13
CA VAL A 80 -1.97 -19.62 1.44
C VAL A 80 -3.12 -20.47 1.98
N LEU A 81 -4.32 -20.38 1.40
CA LEU A 81 -5.46 -21.22 1.78
C LEU A 81 -5.36 -22.61 1.15
N THR A 82 -4.85 -22.69 -0.08
CA THR A 82 -4.76 -23.96 -0.84
C THR A 82 -3.34 -24.49 -0.99
N GLY A 83 -2.32 -23.68 -0.73
CA GLY A 83 -0.91 -23.99 -0.95
C GLY A 83 -0.47 -23.94 -2.42
N ARG A 84 -1.37 -23.65 -3.36
CA ARG A 84 -1.05 -23.61 -4.79
C ARG A 84 -0.21 -22.38 -5.12
N GLU A 85 0.83 -22.58 -5.93
CA GLU A 85 1.67 -21.48 -6.40
C GLU A 85 1.44 -21.20 -7.89
N PHE A 86 1.46 -19.93 -8.26
CA PHE A 86 1.26 -19.46 -9.63
C PHE A 86 2.09 -18.20 -9.91
N ASP A 87 2.34 -17.92 -11.18
CA ASP A 87 3.11 -16.75 -11.59
C ASP A 87 2.19 -15.60 -12.00
N VAL A 88 2.52 -14.38 -11.57
CA VAL A 88 1.92 -13.13 -12.01
C VAL A 88 2.98 -12.32 -12.73
N LYS A 89 2.80 -12.08 -14.03
CA LYS A 89 3.68 -11.24 -14.84
C LYS A 89 3.23 -9.78 -14.77
N ALA A 90 4.18 -8.86 -14.66
CA ALA A 90 3.91 -7.43 -14.58
C ALA A 90 5.04 -6.63 -15.23
N LYS A 91 4.70 -5.45 -15.77
CA LYS A 91 5.70 -4.49 -16.30
C LYS A 91 6.40 -3.72 -15.19
N CYS A 92 5.75 -3.56 -14.04
CA CYS A 92 6.25 -2.85 -12.89
C CYS A 92 5.74 -3.57 -11.63
N VAL A 93 6.59 -3.65 -10.61
CA VAL A 93 6.27 -4.22 -9.31
C VAL A 93 6.55 -3.17 -8.24
N ILE A 94 5.54 -2.86 -7.42
CA ILE A 94 5.65 -1.91 -6.31
C ILE A 94 5.70 -2.69 -5.00
N ASN A 95 6.74 -2.47 -4.20
CA ASN A 95 6.84 -3.03 -2.86
C ASN A 95 6.15 -2.10 -1.84
N ALA A 96 4.94 -2.46 -1.43
CA ALA A 96 4.15 -1.75 -0.43
C ALA A 96 3.87 -2.62 0.82
N THR A 97 4.87 -3.39 1.28
CA THR A 97 4.70 -4.41 2.34
C THR A 97 4.95 -3.92 3.77
N GLY A 98 4.97 -2.60 3.98
CA GLY A 98 5.11 -1.99 5.31
C GLY A 98 6.37 -2.48 6.06
N PRO A 99 6.26 -2.98 7.31
CA PRO A 99 7.41 -3.43 8.10
C PRO A 99 8.16 -4.62 7.46
N PHE A 100 7.56 -5.31 6.49
CA PHE A 100 8.17 -6.43 5.78
C PHE A 100 8.95 -6.01 4.53
N THR A 101 9.09 -4.71 4.26
CA THR A 101 9.71 -4.17 3.04
C THR A 101 11.10 -4.75 2.77
N ASP A 102 11.93 -4.89 3.80
CA ASP A 102 13.30 -5.39 3.63
C ASP A 102 13.36 -6.88 3.29
N SER A 103 12.37 -7.68 3.69
CA SER A 103 12.26 -9.08 3.28
C SER A 103 12.10 -9.19 1.76
N LEU A 104 11.25 -8.34 1.17
CA LEU A 104 11.05 -8.33 -0.28
C LEU A 104 12.24 -7.70 -1.02
N ARG A 105 12.89 -6.67 -0.44
CA ARG A 105 14.12 -6.09 -1.03
C ARG A 105 15.27 -7.08 -1.05
N LYS A 106 15.41 -7.92 -0.01
CA LYS A 106 16.40 -9.01 0.04
C LYS A 106 16.06 -10.17 -0.87
N MET A 107 14.77 -10.38 -1.16
CA MET A 107 14.33 -11.32 -2.21
C MET A 107 14.77 -10.86 -3.60
N ASP A 108 14.85 -9.55 -3.84
CA ASP A 108 15.43 -8.98 -5.05
C ASP A 108 16.96 -9.07 -5.05
N ARG A 109 17.63 -8.47 -4.07
CA ARG A 109 19.10 -8.51 -3.92
C ARG A 109 19.47 -8.79 -2.47
N ARG A 110 20.15 -9.91 -2.23
CA ARG A 110 20.43 -10.43 -0.87
C ARG A 110 21.31 -9.49 -0.04
N GLU A 111 22.18 -8.75 -0.70
CA GLU A 111 23.16 -7.85 -0.12
C GLU A 111 22.54 -6.50 0.29
N THR A 112 21.25 -6.31 0.04
CA THR A 112 20.55 -5.07 0.34
C THR A 112 20.52 -4.82 1.85
N GLN A 113 21.00 -3.64 2.25
CA GLN A 113 20.93 -3.18 3.62
C GLN A 113 19.49 -2.88 4.04
N ASN A 114 19.17 -3.20 5.30
CA ASN A 114 17.89 -2.88 5.90
C ASN A 114 17.70 -1.36 5.95
N ILE A 115 16.49 -0.90 5.64
CA ILE A 115 16.08 0.50 5.81
C ILE A 115 14.92 0.64 6.80
N CYS A 116 14.17 -0.44 7.05
CA CYS A 116 13.03 -0.42 7.94
C CYS A 116 13.47 -0.68 9.38
N GLN A 117 13.04 0.20 10.29
CA GLN A 117 13.21 0.04 11.73
C GLN A 117 11.83 0.03 12.39
N PRO A 118 11.19 -1.13 12.53
CA PRO A 118 9.85 -1.21 13.11
C PRO A 118 9.89 -0.93 14.61
N SER A 119 8.87 -0.22 15.11
CA SER A 119 8.59 -0.04 16.53
C SER A 119 7.27 -0.71 16.89
N ALA A 120 7.11 -1.10 18.16
CA ALA A 120 5.90 -1.76 18.66
C ALA A 120 5.11 -0.80 19.56
N GLY A 121 3.79 -0.82 19.43
CA GLY A 121 2.84 -0.11 20.28
C GLY A 121 1.65 -1.01 20.60
N VAL A 122 1.02 -0.80 21.76
CA VAL A 122 -0.12 -1.60 22.24
C VAL A 122 -1.23 -0.66 22.70
N HIS A 123 -2.47 -1.00 22.38
CA HIS A 123 -3.67 -0.32 22.87
C HIS A 123 -4.45 -1.26 23.80
N ILE A 124 -4.95 -0.73 24.92
CA ILE A 124 -5.76 -1.47 25.88
C ILE A 124 -7.17 -0.88 25.86
N VAL A 125 -8.18 -1.74 25.75
CA VAL A 125 -9.60 -1.33 25.81
C VAL A 125 -10.16 -1.75 27.16
N ILE A 126 -10.74 -0.78 27.87
CA ILE A 126 -11.38 -0.99 29.17
C ILE A 126 -12.88 -0.72 29.00
N PRO A 127 -13.77 -1.44 29.72
CA PRO A 127 -15.20 -1.16 29.66
C PRO A 127 -15.54 0.29 30.01
N GLY A 128 -16.56 0.83 29.35
CA GLY A 128 -16.94 2.25 29.50
C GLY A 128 -17.41 2.65 30.91
N TYR A 129 -17.72 1.70 31.79
CA TYR A 129 -18.11 1.94 33.18
C TYR A 129 -16.93 2.23 34.12
N TYR A 130 -15.69 2.20 33.64
CA TYR A 130 -14.50 2.63 34.38
C TYR A 130 -14.12 4.11 34.11
N ARG A 131 -15.05 4.92 33.58
CA ARG A 131 -14.85 6.36 33.31
C ARG A 131 -14.91 7.22 34.56
#